data_AF-A0A1I8EH25-F1
#
_entry.id   AF-A0A1I8EH25-F1
#
_cell.length_a   1.000
_cell.length_b   1.000
_cell.length_c   1.000
_cell.angle_alpha   90.00
_cell.angle_beta   90.00
_cell.angle_gamma   90.00
#
_symmetry.space_group_name_H-M   'P 1'
#
loop_
_entity.id
_entity.type
_entity.pdbx_description
1 polymer ?
#
loop_
_entity_poly.entity_id
_entity_poly.type
_entity_poly.pdbx_seq_one_letter_code
_entity_poly.pdbx_strand_id
1 'polypeptide(L)'
;NDRNVASKCCCFVSPSGRYVASISRIEVFDSRPIETHFYNYNFIIFDFILDTTIEYNSTCGPFKRFHRFYFLNDTTGILVDFSRNNGTITQNIIQFSHVNHTVTCEYGRIWNFDVDDMLYETDDTHMICTTELMKYKNITYLPLLGEKDYLSEIFVRLIPANPFHSNNFTIPMLEINEQNAFKNKIQMNDGEILQATNLCTDTFCYPLINETSLYFIVRLRTVLLIN
;
A
#
# COMPACT_ATOMS: atom_id res chain seq x y z
N ASN A 1 -15.69 -12.41 -22.22
CA ASN A 1 -14.63 -11.95 -23.15
C ASN A 1 -14.16 -10.58 -22.73
N ASP A 2 -13.25 -10.56 -21.75
CA ASP A 2 -12.24 -9.51 -21.47
C ASP A 2 -11.61 -9.80 -20.09
N ARG A 3 -11.02 -11.00 -19.93
CA ARG A 3 -10.35 -11.43 -18.68
C ARG A 3 -8.83 -11.21 -18.68
N ASN A 4 -8.31 -10.45 -19.64
CA ASN A 4 -6.89 -10.08 -19.75
C ASN A 4 -6.72 -8.55 -19.75
N VAL A 5 -7.47 -7.85 -18.91
CA VAL A 5 -7.18 -6.43 -18.69
C VAL A 5 -5.98 -6.37 -17.74
N ALA A 6 -4.79 -6.11 -18.28
CA ALA A 6 -3.63 -5.76 -17.48
C ALA A 6 -4.05 -4.63 -16.52
N SER A 7 -4.03 -4.90 -15.20
CA SER A 7 -4.51 -3.91 -14.23
C SER A 7 -3.58 -2.71 -14.17
N LYS A 8 -4.15 -1.57 -13.76
CA LYS A 8 -3.58 -0.22 -13.81
C LYS A 8 -2.11 -0.17 -13.35
N CYS A 9 -1.33 0.55 -14.15
CA CYS A 9 0.05 0.92 -13.88
C CYS A 9 0.11 1.92 -12.71
N CYS A 10 0.70 1.50 -11.59
CA CYS A 10 1.06 2.39 -10.49
C CYS A 10 2.53 2.80 -10.65
N CYS A 11 2.80 4.11 -10.62
CA CYS A 11 4.16 4.66 -10.72
C CYS A 11 4.73 4.98 -9.34
N PHE A 12 5.94 4.50 -9.07
CA PHE A 12 6.66 4.71 -7.82
C PHE A 12 8.01 5.35 -8.12
N VAL A 13 8.34 6.44 -7.43
CA VAL A 13 9.58 7.19 -7.64
C VAL A 13 10.65 6.74 -6.64
N SER A 14 11.87 6.49 -7.10
CA SER A 14 13.01 6.15 -6.25
C SER A 14 13.48 7.36 -5.43
N PRO A 15 14.24 7.16 -4.34
CA PRO A 15 14.62 8.26 -3.45
C PRO A 15 15.50 9.31 -4.12
N SER A 16 16.29 8.94 -5.14
CA SER A 16 17.07 9.91 -5.92
C SER A 16 16.23 10.69 -6.93
N GLY A 17 14.98 10.27 -7.19
CA GLY A 17 14.15 10.80 -8.27
C GLY A 17 14.56 10.32 -9.66
N ARG A 18 15.65 9.53 -9.77
CA ARG A 18 16.15 9.06 -11.07
C ARG A 18 15.27 7.98 -11.68
N TYR A 19 14.79 7.05 -10.88
CA TYR A 19 14.06 5.89 -11.38
C TYR A 19 12.58 5.98 -11.02
N VAL A 20 11.72 5.66 -11.98
CA VAL A 20 10.31 5.37 -11.72
C VAL A 20 10.01 3.94 -12.10
N ALA A 21 9.46 3.19 -11.14
CA ALA A 21 8.92 1.86 -11.39
C ALA A 21 7.43 1.96 -11.67
N SER A 22 7.04 1.51 -12.85
CA SER A 22 5.67 1.15 -13.20
C SER A 22 5.50 -0.35 -12.97
N ILE A 23 4.49 -0.74 -12.20
CA ILE A 23 4.19 -2.15 -11.94
C ILE A 23 2.89 -2.50 -12.63
N SER A 24 2.93 -3.55 -13.45
CA SER A 24 1.74 -4.22 -13.98
C SER A 24 1.71 -5.66 -13.49
N ARG A 25 0.54 -6.31 -13.55
CA ARG A 25 0.41 -7.69 -13.09
C ARG A 25 -0.54 -8.51 -13.94
N ILE A 26 -0.32 -9.82 -13.93
CA ILE A 26 -1.13 -10.81 -14.60
C ILE A 26 -1.47 -11.89 -13.58
N GLU A 27 -2.77 -12.20 -13.44
CA GLU A 27 -3.23 -13.24 -12.56
C GLU A 27 -2.76 -14.61 -13.04
N VAL A 28 -2.22 -15.40 -12.12
CA VAL A 28 -1.86 -16.79 -12.35
C VAL A 28 -3.05 -17.63 -11.91
N PHE A 29 -3.76 -18.19 -12.89
CA PHE A 29 -4.86 -19.12 -12.66
C PHE A 29 -4.32 -20.50 -12.27
N ASP A 30 -3.71 -20.59 -11.09
CA ASP A 30 -3.25 -21.88 -10.56
C ASP A 30 -4.34 -22.52 -9.69
N SER A 31 -4.61 -23.79 -9.93
CA SER A 31 -5.74 -24.50 -9.35
C SER A 31 -5.50 -24.87 -7.89
N ARG A 32 -6.26 -24.22 -6.98
CA ARG A 32 -6.42 -24.48 -5.54
C ARG A 32 -5.21 -24.13 -4.63
N PRO A 33 -5.44 -23.52 -3.46
CA PRO A 33 -6.75 -23.16 -2.88
C PRO A 33 -7.33 -21.87 -3.50
N ILE A 34 -8.64 -21.90 -3.76
CA ILE A 34 -9.43 -20.92 -4.54
C ILE A 34 -9.39 -19.49 -3.93
N GLU A 35 -9.02 -19.38 -2.66
CA GLU A 35 -9.15 -18.14 -1.88
C GLU A 35 -7.92 -17.22 -1.95
N THR A 36 -6.82 -17.67 -2.56
CA THR A 36 -5.61 -16.84 -2.68
C THR A 36 -5.25 -16.66 -4.14
N HIS A 37 -5.59 -15.48 -4.67
CA HIS A 37 -5.17 -15.08 -6.01
C HIS A 37 -3.66 -14.79 -6.01
N PHE A 38 -2.98 -15.36 -7.00
CA PHE A 38 -1.57 -15.18 -7.23
C PHE A 38 -1.35 -14.37 -8.50
N TYR A 39 -0.33 -13.53 -8.50
CA TYR A 39 -0.04 -12.63 -9.61
C TYR A 39 1.45 -12.62 -9.94
N ASN A 40 1.76 -12.67 -11.23
CA ASN A 40 3.08 -12.32 -11.74
C ASN A 40 3.13 -10.82 -11.94
N TYR A 41 4.18 -10.18 -11.44
CA TYR A 41 4.38 -8.74 -11.52
C TYR A 41 5.48 -8.41 -12.51
N ASN A 42 5.16 -7.53 -13.45
CA ASN A 42 6.09 -7.01 -14.45
C ASN A 42 6.51 -5.60 -14.05
N PHE A 43 7.80 -5.32 -14.12
CA PHE A 43 8.40 -4.07 -13.68
C PHE A 43 8.93 -3.30 -14.89
N ILE A 44 8.31 -2.16 -15.17
CA ILE A 44 8.72 -1.24 -16.24
C ILE A 44 9.44 -0.06 -15.58
N ILE A 45 10.72 0.12 -15.88
CA ILE A 45 11.54 1.17 -15.26
C ILE A 45 11.77 2.31 -16.24
N PHE A 46 11.46 3.52 -15.77
CA PHE A 46 11.83 4.78 -16.42
C PHE A 46 13.09 5.35 -15.74
N ASP A 47 14.16 5.58 -16.49
CA ASP A 47 15.37 6.29 -16.02
C ASP A 47 15.33 7.73 -16.54
N PHE A 48 15.05 8.68 -15.65
CA PHE A 48 14.93 10.11 -15.99
C PHE A 48 16.23 10.72 -16.53
N ILE A 49 17.40 10.21 -16.12
CA ILE A 49 18.68 10.79 -16.56
C ILE A 49 18.98 10.37 -18.00
N LEU A 50 18.64 9.12 -18.34
CA LEU A 50 18.91 8.57 -19.66
C LEU A 50 17.73 8.72 -20.63
N ASP A 51 16.57 9.15 -20.13
CA ASP A 51 15.31 9.24 -20.87
C ASP A 51 14.93 7.90 -21.52
N THR A 52 15.10 6.80 -20.76
CA THR A 52 14.80 5.45 -21.24
C THR A 52 13.67 4.81 -20.45
N THR A 53 12.82 4.06 -21.16
CA THR A 53 11.79 3.20 -20.56
C THR A 53 12.05 1.76 -20.96
N ILE A 54 12.26 0.88 -19.99
CA ILE A 54 12.62 -0.52 -20.25
C ILE A 54 11.84 -1.44 -19.31
N GLU A 55 11.21 -2.46 -19.87
CA GLU A 55 10.66 -3.57 -19.10
C GLU A 55 11.81 -4.48 -18.64
N TYR A 56 11.94 -4.66 -17.32
CA TYR A 56 13.00 -5.48 -16.76
C TYR A 56 12.56 -6.93 -16.70
N ASN A 57 13.48 -7.84 -17.02
CA ASN A 57 13.22 -9.27 -16.91
C ASN A 57 13.14 -9.69 -15.44
N SER A 58 11.98 -10.16 -15.01
CA SER A 58 11.69 -10.51 -13.63
C SER A 58 11.88 -12.02 -13.41
N THR A 59 12.72 -12.40 -12.46
CA THR A 59 12.81 -13.77 -11.95
C THR A 59 11.94 -13.97 -10.71
N CYS A 60 11.02 -13.04 -10.45
CA CYS A 60 10.17 -13.11 -9.28
C CYS A 60 9.11 -14.20 -9.45
N GLY A 61 8.85 -14.96 -8.38
CA GLY A 61 7.72 -15.87 -8.34
C GLY A 61 6.39 -15.13 -8.27
N PRO A 62 5.26 -15.83 -8.42
CA PRO A 62 3.97 -15.23 -8.19
C PRO A 62 3.86 -14.78 -6.72
N PHE A 63 3.45 -13.53 -6.50
CA PHE A 63 3.10 -13.03 -5.17
C PHE A 63 1.59 -13.06 -4.96
N LYS A 64 1.16 -12.87 -3.71
CA LYS A 64 -0.26 -12.63 -3.40
C LYS A 64 -0.69 -11.25 -3.92
N ARG A 65 -1.90 -10.84 -3.57
CA ARG A 65 -2.44 -9.54 -4.01
C ARG A 65 -1.58 -8.38 -3.50
N PHE A 66 -1.07 -7.60 -4.45
CA PHE A 66 -0.26 -6.42 -4.21
C PHE A 66 -1.04 -5.33 -3.51
N HIS A 67 -0.48 -4.87 -2.40
CA HIS A 67 -1.04 -3.78 -1.60
C HIS A 67 -0.21 -2.50 -1.70
N ARG A 68 1.12 -2.58 -1.65
CA ARG A 68 1.97 -1.37 -1.70
C ARG A 68 3.37 -1.65 -2.18
N PHE A 69 3.96 -0.72 -2.93
CA PHE A 69 5.38 -0.72 -3.27
C PHE A 69 6.03 0.60 -2.85
N TYR A 70 7.28 0.53 -2.42
CA TYR A 70 8.13 1.70 -2.19
C TYR A 70 9.60 1.32 -2.38
N PHE A 71 10.41 2.29 -2.77
CA PHE A 71 11.85 2.13 -2.81
C PHE A 71 12.47 2.35 -1.43
N LEU A 72 13.44 1.52 -1.05
CA LEU A 72 14.37 1.78 0.05
C LEU A 72 15.58 2.59 -0.44
N ASN A 73 16.04 2.28 -1.65
CA ASN A 73 17.08 2.97 -2.39
C ASN A 73 16.83 2.73 -3.89
N ASP A 74 17.67 3.28 -4.77
CA ASP A 74 17.46 3.18 -6.22
C ASP A 74 17.44 1.74 -6.74
N THR A 75 18.21 0.85 -6.13
CA THR A 75 18.35 -0.55 -6.56
C THR A 75 17.50 -1.53 -5.74
N THR A 76 16.77 -1.05 -4.73
CA THR A 76 16.03 -1.93 -3.81
C THR A 76 14.68 -1.31 -3.47
N GLY A 77 13.61 -2.03 -3.78
CA GLY A 77 12.26 -1.73 -3.33
C GLY A 77 11.69 -2.84 -2.46
N ILE A 78 10.58 -2.52 -1.82
CA ILE A 78 9.78 -3.47 -1.03
C ILE A 78 8.40 -3.54 -1.67
N LEU A 79 8.00 -4.75 -2.05
CA LEU A 79 6.65 -5.08 -2.46
C LEU A 79 5.93 -5.72 -1.28
N VAL A 80 4.84 -5.10 -0.87
CA VAL A 80 3.97 -5.57 0.21
C VAL A 80 2.78 -6.28 -0.40
N ASP A 81 2.62 -7.56 -0.05
CA ASP A 81 1.44 -8.34 -0.36
C ASP A 81 0.63 -8.69 0.90
N PHE A 82 -0.66 -8.94 0.70
CA PHE A 82 -1.59 -9.31 1.76
C PHE A 82 -2.30 -10.63 1.45
N SER A 83 -2.61 -11.35 2.52
CA SER A 83 -3.29 -12.63 2.50
C SER A 83 -4.52 -12.60 3.39
N ARG A 84 -5.70 -12.49 2.76
CA ARG A 84 -6.99 -12.50 3.46
C ARG A 84 -7.19 -13.74 4.34
N ASN A 85 -6.78 -14.91 3.86
CA ASN A 85 -7.01 -16.20 4.54
C ASN A 85 -6.45 -16.28 5.96
N ASN A 86 -5.40 -15.52 6.26
CA ASN A 86 -4.71 -15.57 7.55
C ASN A 86 -4.35 -14.17 8.08
N GLY A 87 -4.88 -13.10 7.47
CA GLY A 87 -4.60 -11.72 7.86
C GLY A 87 -3.11 -11.35 7.85
N THR A 88 -2.27 -12.04 7.07
CA THR A 88 -0.81 -11.80 7.07
C THR A 88 -0.39 -10.88 5.95
N ILE A 89 0.63 -10.09 6.26
CA ILE A 89 1.32 -9.19 5.34
C ILE A 89 2.72 -9.70 5.10
N THR A 90 3.15 -9.72 3.84
CA THR A 90 4.52 -10.11 3.46
C THR A 90 5.26 -8.90 2.89
N GLN A 91 6.47 -8.65 3.39
CA GLN A 91 7.44 -7.76 2.76
C GLN A 91 8.37 -8.59 1.87
N ASN A 92 8.22 -8.43 0.55
CA ASN A 92 9.10 -9.02 -0.46
C ASN A 92 10.13 -7.97 -0.89
N ILE A 93 11.39 -8.34 -0.92
CA ILE A 93 12.49 -7.48 -1.34
C ILE A 93 12.62 -7.60 -2.85
N ILE A 94 12.55 -6.48 -3.53
CA ILE A 94 12.67 -6.37 -4.99
C ILE A 94 13.99 -5.70 -5.29
N GLN A 95 14.91 -6.41 -5.94
CA GLN A 95 16.23 -5.91 -6.28
C GLN A 95 16.31 -5.64 -7.77
N PHE A 96 16.68 -4.41 -8.12
CA PHE A 96 16.81 -3.95 -9.50
C PHE A 96 18.29 -3.94 -9.91
N SER A 97 18.60 -4.62 -11.01
CA SER A 97 19.85 -4.41 -11.73
C SER A 97 19.58 -3.51 -12.93
N HIS A 98 19.88 -2.22 -12.79
CA HIS A 98 19.68 -1.26 -13.89
C HIS A 98 20.65 -1.48 -15.06
N VAL A 99 21.79 -2.16 -14.83
CA VAL A 99 22.76 -2.48 -15.89
C VAL A 99 22.29 -3.67 -16.72
N ASN A 100 21.76 -4.71 -16.07
CA ASN A 100 21.33 -5.93 -16.74
C ASN A 100 19.85 -5.90 -17.13
N HIS A 101 19.11 -4.87 -16.70
CA HIS A 101 17.65 -4.77 -16.83
C HIS A 101 16.92 -6.00 -16.28
N THR A 102 17.28 -6.39 -15.06
CA THR A 102 16.67 -7.54 -14.37
C THR A 102 16.11 -7.17 -13.02
N VAL A 103 15.08 -7.90 -12.59
CA VAL A 103 14.52 -7.83 -11.24
C VAL A 103 14.61 -9.21 -10.58
N THR A 104 15.19 -9.26 -9.40
CA THR A 104 15.20 -10.44 -8.53
C THR A 104 14.35 -10.16 -7.29
N CYS A 105 13.80 -11.22 -6.69
CA CYS A 105 13.11 -11.10 -5.42
C CYS A 105 13.68 -12.02 -4.35
N GLU A 106 13.65 -11.51 -3.12
CA GLU A 106 13.91 -12.30 -1.93
C GLU A 106 12.76 -12.10 -0.94
N TYR A 107 12.46 -13.17 -0.21
CA TYR A 107 11.50 -13.07 0.88
C TYR A 107 12.12 -12.28 2.03
N GLY A 108 11.46 -11.22 2.48
CA GLY A 108 11.93 -10.36 3.57
C GLY A 108 11.37 -10.80 4.93
N ARG A 109 10.09 -10.49 5.18
CA ARG A 109 9.46 -10.71 6.50
C ARG A 109 7.93 -10.82 6.42
N ILE A 110 7.33 -11.67 7.26
CA ILE A 110 5.88 -11.75 7.45
C ILE A 110 5.48 -11.06 8.76
N TRP A 111 4.35 -10.35 8.70
CA TRP A 111 3.67 -9.76 9.84
C TRP A 111 2.25 -10.30 9.93
N ASN A 112 1.83 -10.69 11.13
CA ASN A 112 0.41 -10.95 11.38
C ASN A 112 -0.28 -9.60 11.61
N PHE A 113 -1.16 -9.16 10.70
CA PHE A 113 -1.94 -7.94 10.91
C PHE A 113 -3.18 -8.21 11.76
N ASP A 114 -3.82 -9.38 11.56
CA ASP A 114 -5.09 -9.74 12.18
C ASP A 114 -6.22 -8.78 11.76
N VAL A 115 -6.45 -8.65 10.46
CA VAL A 115 -7.57 -7.90 9.85
C VAL A 115 -8.19 -8.75 8.74
N ASP A 116 -9.46 -8.49 8.42
CA ASP A 116 -10.19 -9.25 7.39
C ASP A 116 -9.83 -8.76 5.99
N ASP A 117 -9.74 -7.44 5.81
CA ASP A 117 -9.37 -6.80 4.54
C ASP A 117 -8.43 -5.61 4.75
N MET A 118 -7.60 -5.34 3.75
CA MET A 118 -6.75 -4.14 3.71
C MET A 118 -7.55 -2.98 3.14
N LEU A 119 -7.50 -1.82 3.81
CA LEU A 119 -8.01 -0.58 3.23
C LEU A 119 -7.08 -0.11 2.11
N TYR A 120 -7.62 0.67 1.16
CA TYR A 120 -6.86 1.26 0.06
C TYR A 120 -6.27 0.22 -0.90
N GLU A 121 -7.15 -0.53 -1.59
CA GLU A 121 -6.73 -1.44 -2.64
C GLU A 121 -6.00 -0.67 -3.76
N THR A 122 -4.84 -1.17 -4.18
CA THR A 122 -3.97 -0.47 -5.14
C THR A 122 -4.64 -0.19 -6.49
N ASP A 123 -5.65 -0.99 -6.86
CA ASP A 123 -6.35 -0.89 -8.15
C ASP A 123 -7.36 0.28 -8.19
N ASP A 124 -7.89 0.65 -7.03
CA ASP A 124 -9.00 1.59 -6.86
C ASP A 124 -8.61 2.84 -6.07
N THR A 125 -7.48 2.81 -5.37
CA THR A 125 -6.97 3.98 -4.65
C THR A 125 -6.47 5.00 -5.67
N HIS A 126 -7.07 6.19 -5.66
CA HIS A 126 -6.54 7.32 -6.40
C HIS A 126 -5.21 7.72 -5.76
N MET A 127 -4.10 7.17 -6.31
CA MET A 127 -2.72 7.42 -5.87
C MET A 127 -2.30 8.86 -6.19
N ILE A 128 -2.88 9.82 -5.49
CA ILE A 128 -2.34 11.18 -5.42
C ILE A 128 -1.68 11.25 -4.05
N CYS A 129 -0.39 10.90 -4.00
CA CYS A 129 0.46 11.00 -2.80
C CYS A 129 0.12 9.92 -1.75
N THR A 130 0.96 8.92 -1.45
CA THR A 130 2.31 9.10 -0.93
C THR A 130 3.04 7.74 -0.93
N THR A 131 4.23 7.69 -1.53
CA THR A 131 5.25 6.65 -1.21
C THR A 131 5.92 6.92 0.14
N GLU A 132 5.41 7.93 0.86
CA GLU A 132 5.98 8.43 2.08
C GLU A 132 5.87 7.39 3.20
N LEU A 133 6.87 7.43 4.06
CA LEU A 133 7.03 6.52 5.17
C LEU A 133 7.17 7.35 6.43
N MET A 134 6.55 6.88 7.51
CA MET A 134 6.54 7.56 8.79
C MET A 134 7.93 7.47 9.44
N LYS A 135 8.48 8.57 9.96
CA LYS A 135 9.81 8.59 10.57
C LYS A 135 9.70 8.75 12.09
N TYR A 136 10.20 7.78 12.84
CA TYR A 136 10.23 7.86 14.30
C TYR A 136 11.51 7.26 14.88
N LYS A 137 12.22 8.05 15.71
CA LYS A 137 13.44 7.62 16.43
C LYS A 137 14.43 6.84 15.54
N ASN A 138 14.80 7.44 14.41
CA ASN A 138 15.72 6.90 13.37
C ASN A 138 15.21 5.68 12.59
N ILE A 139 13.96 5.28 12.78
CA ILE A 139 13.36 4.15 12.09
C ILE A 139 12.27 4.68 11.18
N THR A 140 12.24 4.13 9.97
CA THR A 140 11.21 4.41 8.99
C THR A 140 10.15 3.31 9.04
N TYR A 141 8.89 3.70 9.15
CA TYR A 141 7.74 2.82 9.30
C TYR A 141 6.78 2.96 8.13
N LEU A 142 6.20 1.84 7.74
CA LEU A 142 5.08 1.76 6.85
C LEU A 142 3.80 1.63 7.69
N PRO A 143 2.91 2.64 7.69
CA PRO A 143 1.57 2.44 8.20
C PRO A 143 0.82 1.52 7.24
N LEU A 144 0.11 0.56 7.80
CA LEU A 144 -0.76 -0.37 7.09
C LEU A 144 -2.13 -0.27 7.72
N LEU A 145 -3.15 -0.12 6.89
CA LEU A 145 -4.50 0.15 7.32
C LEU A 145 -5.40 -0.99 6.87
N GLY A 146 -6.24 -1.48 7.77
CA GLY A 146 -7.14 -2.59 7.53
C GLY A 146 -8.43 -2.43 8.31
N GLU A 147 -9.39 -3.28 7.98
CA GLU A 147 -10.70 -3.32 8.60
C GLU A 147 -11.08 -4.75 8.98
N LYS A 148 -12.07 -4.85 9.87
CA LYS A 148 -12.72 -6.11 10.21
C LYS A 148 -14.19 -5.99 9.86
N ASP A 149 -14.78 -7.02 9.25
CA ASP A 149 -16.12 -6.98 8.63
C ASP A 149 -17.23 -6.50 9.59
N TYR A 150 -17.03 -6.71 10.90
CA TYR A 150 -18.02 -6.42 11.95
C TYR A 150 -17.67 -5.22 12.83
N LEU A 151 -16.60 -4.48 12.53
CA LEU A 151 -16.13 -3.37 13.37
C LEU A 151 -16.03 -2.08 12.55
N SER A 152 -16.60 -0.99 13.07
CA SER A 152 -16.53 0.34 12.46
C SER A 152 -15.27 1.11 12.87
N GLU A 153 -14.13 0.43 12.83
CA GLU A 153 -12.83 0.96 13.26
C GLU A 153 -11.78 0.70 12.19
N ILE A 154 -10.88 1.66 12.01
CA ILE A 154 -9.71 1.51 11.16
C ILE A 154 -8.58 0.99 12.03
N PHE A 155 -8.09 -0.19 11.70
CA PHE A 155 -6.92 -0.78 12.34
C PHE A 155 -5.66 -0.28 11.64
N VAL A 156 -4.71 0.23 12.41
CA VAL A 156 -3.42 0.71 11.89
C VAL A 156 -2.30 -0.10 12.51
N ARG A 157 -1.49 -0.72 11.67
CA ARG A 157 -0.26 -1.39 12.06
C ARG A 157 0.94 -0.66 11.46
N LEU A 158 1.86 -0.26 12.33
CA LEU A 158 3.14 0.29 11.92
C LEU A 158 4.14 -0.86 11.83
N ILE A 159 4.65 -1.15 10.64
CA ILE A 159 5.75 -2.09 10.45
C ILE A 159 7.02 -1.34 10.02
N PRO A 160 8.23 -1.78 10.40
CA PRO A 160 9.46 -1.24 9.85
C PRO A 160 9.48 -1.36 8.32
N ALA A 161 9.78 -0.27 7.63
CA ALA A 161 9.86 -0.26 6.17
C ALA A 161 11.01 -1.14 5.65
N ASN A 162 12.13 -1.17 6.38
CA ASN A 162 13.20 -2.14 6.13
C ASN A 162 12.89 -3.46 6.88
N PRO A 163 12.65 -4.59 6.18
CA PRO A 163 12.30 -5.86 6.82
C PRO A 163 13.39 -6.41 7.74
N PHE A 164 14.66 -6.04 7.50
CA PHE A 164 15.82 -6.44 8.30
C PHE A 164 16.01 -5.62 9.56
N HIS A 165 15.20 -4.58 9.77
CA HIS A 165 15.28 -3.82 11.02
C HIS A 165 14.81 -4.70 12.19
N SER A 166 15.76 -5.13 13.02
CA SER A 166 15.51 -5.97 14.19
C SER A 166 14.91 -5.12 15.31
N ASN A 167 13.60 -4.90 15.28
CA ASN A 167 12.88 -4.41 16.44
C ASN A 167 12.35 -5.59 17.24
N ASN A 168 12.81 -5.73 18.48
CA ASN A 168 12.29 -6.67 19.48
C ASN A 168 10.96 -6.17 20.10
N PHE A 169 10.49 -4.99 19.73
CA PHE A 169 9.25 -4.42 20.23
C PHE A 169 8.14 -4.61 19.20
N THR A 170 7.06 -5.28 19.62
CA THR A 170 5.79 -5.28 18.91
C THR A 170 5.20 -3.89 19.01
N ILE A 171 5.07 -3.17 17.89
CA ILE A 171 4.30 -1.93 17.88
C ILE A 171 2.83 -2.34 18.03
N PRO A 172 2.12 -1.87 19.07
CA PRO A 172 0.72 -2.19 19.23
C PRO A 172 -0.06 -1.71 18.01
N MET A 173 -1.06 -2.49 17.64
CA MET A 173 -2.04 -2.06 16.66
C MET A 173 -2.81 -0.87 17.25
N LEU A 174 -2.99 0.16 16.44
CA LEU A 174 -3.78 1.33 16.81
C LEU A 174 -5.18 1.16 16.24
N GLU A 175 -6.18 1.48 17.03
CA GLU A 175 -7.58 1.43 16.65
C GLU A 175 -8.09 2.86 16.52
N ILE A 176 -8.48 3.23 15.30
CA ILE A 176 -9.00 4.55 15.01
C ILE A 176 -10.50 4.43 14.81
N ASN A 177 -11.25 4.88 15.81
CA ASN A 177 -12.66 5.10 15.66
C ASN A 177 -12.88 6.33 14.76
N GLU A 178 -13.59 6.16 13.64
CA GLU A 178 -13.87 7.25 12.69
C GLU A 178 -14.48 8.48 13.36
N GLN A 179 -15.34 8.28 14.37
CA GLN A 179 -15.97 9.38 15.13
C GLN A 179 -14.94 10.20 15.92
N ASN A 180 -13.87 9.56 16.41
CA ASN A 180 -12.79 10.22 17.12
C ASN A 180 -11.81 10.92 16.16
N ALA A 181 -11.56 10.34 14.98
CA ALA A 181 -10.77 11.00 13.94
C ALA A 181 -11.37 12.38 13.57
N PHE A 182 -12.70 12.51 13.60
CA PHE A 182 -13.37 13.77 13.34
C PHE A 182 -13.20 14.85 14.40
N LYS A 183 -12.94 14.50 15.67
CA LYS A 183 -12.75 15.50 16.73
C LYS A 183 -11.45 16.29 16.56
N ASN A 184 -10.50 15.73 15.81
CA ASN A 184 -9.17 16.32 15.60
C ASN A 184 -9.02 16.98 14.21
N LYS A 185 -10.12 17.36 13.56
CA LYS A 185 -10.10 18.03 12.25
C LYS A 185 -9.42 19.40 12.29
N ILE A 186 -8.72 19.72 11.22
CA ILE A 186 -8.37 21.10 10.87
C ILE A 186 -9.64 21.73 10.28
N GLN A 187 -10.23 22.72 10.96
CA GLN A 187 -11.36 23.47 10.42
C GLN A 187 -10.89 24.28 9.20
N MET A 188 -11.48 24.04 8.03
CA MET A 188 -11.38 24.97 6.91
C MET A 188 -12.39 26.10 7.14
N ASN A 189 -12.00 27.34 6.81
CA ASN A 189 -12.69 28.58 7.18
C ASN A 189 -14.09 28.77 6.59
N ASP A 190 -14.63 27.78 5.87
CA ASP A 190 -15.88 27.91 5.11
C ASP A 190 -17.04 27.22 5.84
N GLY A 191 -17.60 27.94 6.81
CA GLY A 191 -19.03 28.26 6.89
C GLY A 191 -20.12 27.20 7.11
N GLU A 192 -19.89 25.88 6.97
CA GLU A 192 -20.93 24.87 7.24
C GLU A 192 -20.53 23.88 8.34
N ILE A 193 -21.29 23.91 9.44
CA ILE A 193 -21.16 22.92 10.53
C ILE A 193 -21.82 21.62 10.07
N LEU A 194 -21.10 20.83 9.27
CA LEU A 194 -21.53 19.47 8.93
C LEU A 194 -21.53 18.61 10.21
N GLN A 195 -22.67 17.98 10.52
CA GLN A 195 -22.78 17.07 11.66
C GLN A 195 -21.84 15.86 11.47
N ALA A 196 -21.09 15.53 12.52
CA ALA A 196 -20.05 14.49 12.48
C ALA A 196 -20.57 13.09 12.06
N THR A 197 -21.87 12.81 12.23
CA THR A 197 -22.53 11.56 11.85
C THR A 197 -22.63 11.35 10.34
N ASN A 198 -22.54 12.42 9.55
CA ASN A 198 -22.74 12.36 8.10
C ASN A 198 -21.43 12.21 7.32
N LEU A 199 -20.30 12.08 8.01
CA LEU A 199 -18.98 11.99 7.39
C LEU A 199 -18.39 10.59 7.63
N CYS A 200 -17.58 10.10 6.70
CA CYS A 200 -16.74 8.90 6.83
C CYS A 200 -15.33 9.19 6.29
N THR A 201 -14.37 8.33 6.63
CA THR A 201 -13.06 8.39 5.96
C THR A 201 -13.20 8.03 4.48
N ASP A 202 -12.46 8.71 3.62
CA ASP A 202 -12.41 8.38 2.21
C ASP A 202 -11.41 7.25 1.99
N THR A 203 -11.93 6.02 1.85
CA THR A 203 -11.14 4.80 1.64
C THR A 203 -10.54 4.70 0.23
N PHE A 204 -10.82 5.66 -0.65
CA PHE A 204 -10.18 5.77 -1.97
C PHE A 204 -8.90 6.62 -1.95
N CYS A 205 -8.62 7.31 -0.84
CA CYS A 205 -7.47 8.19 -0.70
C CYS A 205 -6.61 7.76 0.48
N TYR A 206 -5.39 7.30 0.19
CA TYR A 206 -4.45 6.93 1.23
C TYR A 206 -4.19 8.13 2.18
N PRO A 207 -4.11 7.94 3.51
CA PRO A 207 -3.87 9.04 4.43
C PRO A 207 -2.53 9.71 4.15
N LEU A 208 -2.50 11.04 4.27
CA LEU A 208 -1.25 11.79 4.17
C LEU A 208 -0.41 11.50 5.41
N ILE A 209 0.87 11.21 5.19
CA ILE A 209 1.83 10.99 6.27
C ILE A 209 2.64 12.27 6.41
N ASN A 210 2.69 12.82 7.62
CA ASN A 210 3.60 13.91 7.94
C ASN A 210 4.28 13.60 9.27
N GLU A 211 5.60 13.47 9.25
CA GLU A 211 6.44 13.03 10.37
C GLU A 211 5.93 11.73 11.03
N THR A 212 5.21 11.86 12.15
CA THR A 212 4.65 10.77 12.97
C THR A 212 3.11 10.75 12.96
N SER A 213 2.48 11.51 12.07
CA SER A 213 1.04 11.74 12.04
C SER A 213 0.42 11.23 10.74
N LEU A 214 -0.80 10.69 10.85
CA LEU A 214 -1.65 10.27 9.74
C LEU A 214 -2.83 11.24 9.62
N TYR A 215 -3.00 11.81 8.43
CA TYR A 215 -4.10 12.73 8.12
C TYR A 215 -5.05 12.05 7.14
N PHE A 216 -6.25 11.76 7.61
CA PHE A 216 -7.29 11.10 6.82
C PHE A 216 -8.09 12.13 6.04
N ILE A 217 -8.30 11.85 4.75
CA ILE A 217 -9.28 12.58 3.95
C ILE A 217 -10.68 12.09 4.34
N VAL A 218 -11.62 13.00 4.49
CA VAL A 218 -12.99 12.72 4.94
C VAL A 218 -13.99 13.15 3.88
N ARG A 219 -15.04 12.36 3.70
CA ARG A 219 -16.12 12.63 2.73
C ARG A 219 -17.49 12.49 3.39
N LEU A 220 -18.51 13.05 2.75
CA LEU A 220 -19.90 12.82 3.14
C LEU A 220 -20.29 11.37 2.85
N ARG A 221 -20.96 10.73 3.81
CA ARG A 221 -21.62 9.43 3.60
C ARG A 221 -22.72 9.64 2.57
N THR A 222 -22.44 9.29 1.33
CA THR A 222 -23.46 9.06 0.31
C THR A 222 -24.18 7.77 0.68
N VAL A 223 -25.31 7.89 1.35
CA VAL A 223 -26.26 6.77 1.46
C VAL A 223 -26.77 6.53 0.05
N LEU A 224 -26.27 5.49 -0.62
CA LEU A 224 -26.95 4.95 -1.78
C LEU A 224 -28.31 4.46 -1.28
N LEU A 225 -29.35 5.27 -1.51
CA LEU A 225 -30.72 4.83 -1.45
C LEU A 225 -30.87 3.74 -2.51
N ILE A 226 -30.64 2.50 -2.10
CA ILE A 226 -31.07 1.33 -2.87
C ILE A 226 -32.60 1.34 -2.77
N ASN A 227 -33.26 1.83 -3.82
CA ASN A 227 -34.66 1.55 -4.08
C ASN A 227 -34.79 0.14 -4.68
#